data_AF-A0A2U2CLN7-F1
#
_entry.id   AF-A0A2U2CLN7-F1
#
_cell.length_a   1.000
_cell.length_b   1.000
_cell.length_c   1.000
_cell.angle_alpha   90.00
_cell.angle_beta   90.00
_cell.angle_gamma   90.00
#
_symmetry.space_group_name_H-M   'P 1'
#
loop_
_entity.id
_entity.type
_entity.pdbx_description
1 polymer ?
#
loop_
_entity_poly.entity_id
_entity_poly.type
_entity_poly.pdbx_seq_one_letter_code
_entity_poly.pdbx_strand_id
1 'polypeptide(L)'
;MPCTDTIARLLADLSGRGPEDAAELLANAVMESGGIWAVPPGTGPGPAMVEISLHAITGHGPDRDAAVASWTKAASTWLEAMIAAEAA
;
A
#
# COMPACT_ATOMS: atom_id res chain seq x y z
N MET A 1 0.23 -12.03 10.27
CA MET A 1 -0.79 -11.00 10.56
C MET A 1 -0.09 -9.66 10.48
N PRO A 2 -0.63 -8.68 9.74
CA PRO A 2 -0.12 -7.30 9.78
C PRO A 2 -0.24 -6.77 11.22
N CYS A 3 0.72 -5.98 11.68
CA CYS A 3 0.62 -5.30 12.97
C CYS A 3 -0.25 -4.05 12.81
N THR A 4 -1.31 -3.91 13.62
CA THR A 4 -2.25 -2.77 13.55
C THR A 4 -1.54 -1.43 13.80
N ASP A 5 -0.61 -1.37 14.75
CA ASP A 5 0.21 -0.17 15.03
C ASP A 5 1.05 0.27 13.82
N THR A 6 1.72 -0.68 13.17
CA THR A 6 2.55 -0.41 11.98
C THR A 6 1.72 0.14 10.83
N ILE A 7 0.55 -0.47 10.56
CA ILE A 7 -0.36 -0.01 9.51
C ILE A 7 -0.94 1.38 9.85
N ALA A 8 -1.37 1.60 11.09
CA ALA A 8 -1.92 2.88 11.52
C ALA A 8 -0.90 4.02 11.39
N ARG A 9 0.35 3.78 11.79
CA ARG A 9 1.43 4.76 11.67
C ARG A 9 1.77 5.08 10.22
N LEU A 10 1.87 4.05 9.38
CA LEU A 10 2.13 4.21 7.95
C LEU A 10 1.00 5.00 7.26
N LEU A 11 -0.27 4.71 7.58
CA LEU A 11 -1.41 5.47 7.07
C LEU A 11 -1.40 6.94 7.53
N ALA A 12 -1.03 7.19 8.79
CA ALA A 12 -0.89 8.55 9.30
C ALA A 12 0.20 9.34 8.54
N ASP A 13 1.35 8.71 8.30
CA ASP A 13 2.47 9.31 7.56
C ASP A 13 2.12 9.59 6.08
N LEU A 14 1.23 8.80 5.48
CA LEU A 14 0.71 9.00 4.12
C LEU A 14 -0.33 10.13 4.03
N SER A 15 -1.16 10.32 5.07
CA SER A 15 -2.33 11.22 5.04
C SER A 15 -2.03 12.71 4.80
N GLY A 16 -0.79 13.14 5.02
CA GLY A 16 -0.34 14.53 4.84
C GLY A 16 0.51 14.79 3.60
N ARG A 17 0.69 13.79 2.73
CA ARG A 17 1.68 13.82 1.64
C ARG A 17 1.02 14.02 0.27
N GLY A 18 1.76 14.65 -0.63
CA GLY A 18 1.43 14.65 -2.05
C GLY A 18 1.59 13.25 -2.67
N PRO A 19 1.07 13.01 -3.87
CA PRO A 19 1.11 11.69 -4.52
C PRO A 19 2.54 11.17 -4.70
N GLU A 20 3.48 12.01 -5.12
CA GLU A 20 4.89 11.62 -5.29
C GLU A 20 5.55 11.25 -3.95
N ASP A 21 5.40 12.10 -2.93
CA ASP A 21 5.94 11.84 -1.58
C ASP A 21 5.34 10.58 -0.95
N ALA A 22 4.07 10.29 -1.21
CA ALA A 22 3.38 9.10 -0.73
C ALA A 22 3.93 7.82 -1.42
N ALA A 23 4.18 7.89 -2.73
CA ALA A 23 4.78 6.80 -3.49
C ALA A 23 6.21 6.52 -3.02
N GLU A 24 7.03 7.55 -2.80
CA GLU A 24 8.38 7.39 -2.28
C GLU A 24 8.39 6.80 -0.86
N LEU A 25 7.52 7.28 0.02
CA LEU A 25 7.41 6.74 1.38
C LEU A 25 7.03 5.25 1.36
N LEU A 26 6.04 4.89 0.54
CA LEU A 26 5.58 3.50 0.46
C LEU A 26 6.62 2.59 -0.22
N ALA A 27 7.37 3.11 -1.21
CA ALA A 27 8.48 2.38 -1.83
C ALA A 27 9.61 2.11 -0.82
N ASN A 28 9.95 3.11 0.01
CA ASN A 28 10.91 2.94 1.10
C ASN A 28 10.42 1.90 2.12
N ALA A 29 9.17 2.00 2.56
CA ALA A 29 8.59 1.04 3.50
C ALA A 29 8.60 -0.40 2.93
N VAL A 30 8.35 -0.56 1.63
CA VAL A 30 8.50 -1.84 0.92
C VAL A 30 9.94 -2.35 0.97
N MET A 31 10.93 -1.51 0.65
CA MET A 31 12.35 -1.91 0.69
C MET A 31 12.81 -2.28 2.11
N GLU A 32 12.39 -1.51 3.12
CA GLU A 32 12.80 -1.71 4.52
C GLU A 32 12.12 -2.93 5.16
N SER A 33 10.87 -3.21 4.81
CA SER A 33 10.07 -4.29 5.43
C SER A 33 10.03 -5.58 4.61
N GLY A 34 10.69 -5.61 3.44
CA GLY A 34 10.70 -6.77 2.55
C GLY A 34 9.38 -7.03 1.81
N GLY A 35 8.67 -5.96 1.45
CA GLY A 35 7.48 -6.04 0.59
C GLY A 35 7.80 -6.26 -0.90
N ILE A 36 6.77 -6.16 -1.73
CA ILE A 36 6.88 -6.20 -3.19
C ILE A 36 6.44 -4.85 -3.75
N TRP A 37 7.25 -4.30 -4.65
CA TRP A 37 6.89 -3.19 -5.52
C TRP A 37 7.21 -3.61 -6.95
N ALA A 38 6.23 -4.14 -7.67
CA ALA A 38 6.40 -4.61 -9.03
C ALA A 38 5.88 -3.56 -10.01
N VAL A 39 6.80 -3.04 -10.85
CA VAL A 39 6.44 -2.21 -12.00
C VAL A 39 6.57 -3.08 -13.26
N PRO A 40 5.48 -3.30 -14.00
CA PRO A 40 5.50 -4.17 -15.17
C PRO A 40 6.40 -3.59 -16.27
N PRO A 41 7.24 -4.41 -16.92
CA PRO A 41 7.94 -3.99 -18.13
C PRO A 41 6.91 -3.80 -19.25
N GLY A 42 6.88 -2.61 -19.85
CA GLY A 42 5.85 -2.17 -20.79
C GLY A 42 5.87 -2.84 -22.18
N THR A 43 5.97 -4.17 -22.27
CA THR A 43 6.14 -4.87 -23.56
C THR A 43 5.29 -6.13 -23.76
N GLY A 44 4.37 -6.46 -22.83
CA GLY A 44 3.53 -7.67 -22.93
C GLY A 44 2.04 -7.40 -23.22
N PRO A 45 1.32 -8.33 -23.88
CA PRO A 45 -0.13 -8.27 -24.01
C PRO A 45 -0.81 -8.59 -22.67
N GLY A 46 -1.18 -7.57 -21.92
CA GLY A 46 -1.94 -7.64 -20.67
C GLY A 46 -2.07 -6.24 -20.05
N PRO A 47 -3.03 -5.98 -19.15
CA PRO A 47 -3.06 -4.73 -18.40
C PRO A 47 -1.81 -4.70 -17.51
N ALA A 48 -0.82 -3.91 -17.91
CA ALA A 48 0.37 -3.65 -17.14
C ALA A 48 -0.04 -2.82 -15.93
N MET A 49 -0.20 -3.47 -14.77
CA MET A 49 -0.53 -2.82 -13.50
C MET A 49 0.69 -2.84 -12.58
N VAL A 50 0.96 -1.72 -11.93
CA VAL A 50 1.85 -1.64 -10.78
C VAL A 50 1.20 -2.39 -9.61
N GLU A 51 1.98 -3.23 -8.95
CA GLU A 51 1.58 -3.97 -7.74
C GLU A 51 2.43 -3.51 -6.55
N ILE A 52 1.75 -3.27 -5.43
CA ILE A 52 2.38 -2.98 -4.14
C ILE A 52 1.84 -3.97 -3.13
N SER A 53 2.69 -4.86 -2.63
CA SER A 53 2.35 -5.75 -1.53
C SER A 53 3.22 -5.41 -0.32
N LEU A 54 2.58 -4.94 0.75
CA LEU A 54 3.25 -4.58 1.98
C LEU A 54 2.39 -4.99 3.17
N HIS A 55 3.01 -5.64 4.16
CA HIS A 55 2.34 -6.13 5.37
C HIS A 55 1.11 -7.00 5.08
N ALA A 56 1.19 -7.89 4.08
CA ALA A 56 0.07 -8.75 3.62
C ALA A 56 -1.14 -7.99 3.05
N ILE A 57 -0.99 -6.71 2.72
CA ILE A 57 -1.99 -5.88 2.04
C ILE A 57 -1.46 -5.60 0.63
N THR A 58 -2.31 -5.79 -0.38
CA THR A 58 -1.92 -5.62 -1.79
C THR A 58 -2.79 -4.57 -2.46
N GLY A 59 -2.14 -3.61 -3.13
CA GLY A 59 -2.75 -2.61 -3.98
C GLY A 59 -2.28 -2.76 -5.42
N HIS A 60 -3.17 -2.45 -6.36
CA HIS A 60 -2.89 -2.48 -7.80
C HIS A 60 -3.35 -1.18 -8.46
N GLY A 61 -2.62 -0.71 -9.48
CA GLY A 61 -3.00 0.45 -10.27
C GLY A 61 -2.32 0.48 -11.65
N PRO A 62 -2.86 1.21 -12.63
CA PRO A 62 -2.21 1.41 -13.93
C PRO A 62 -0.86 2.13 -13.84
N ASP A 63 -0.65 2.87 -12.77
CA ASP A 63 0.55 3.62 -12.44
C ASP A 63 0.84 3.56 -10.94
N ARG A 64 1.95 4.17 -10.52
CA ARG A 64 2.41 4.15 -9.12
C ARG A 64 1.40 4.80 -8.19
N ASP A 65 0.86 5.96 -8.57
CA ASP A 65 -0.03 6.75 -7.72
C ASP A 65 -1.35 6.00 -7.50
N ALA A 66 -1.89 5.41 -8.56
CA ALA A 66 -3.09 4.59 -8.48
C ALA A 66 -2.88 3.32 -7.63
N ALA A 67 -1.69 2.68 -7.73
CA ALA A 67 -1.37 1.52 -6.89
C ALA A 67 -1.22 1.90 -5.41
N VAL A 68 -0.59 3.05 -5.12
CA VAL A 68 -0.49 3.62 -3.76
C VAL A 68 -1.87 3.92 -3.21
N ALA A 69 -2.74 4.61 -3.96
CA ALA A 69 -4.09 4.91 -3.54
C ALA A 69 -4.92 3.63 -3.26
N SER A 70 -4.75 2.61 -4.10
CA SER A 70 -5.37 1.29 -3.96
C SER A 70 -4.90 0.59 -2.68
N TRP A 71 -3.59 0.58 -2.42
CA TRP A 71 -3.00 0.01 -1.22
C TRP A 71 -3.47 0.74 0.05
N THR A 72 -3.42 2.08 0.05
CA THR A 72 -3.86 2.92 1.17
C THR A 72 -5.32 2.64 1.52
N LYS A 73 -6.20 2.56 0.51
CA LYS A 73 -7.61 2.21 0.72
C LYS A 73 -7.77 0.82 1.37
N ALA A 74 -7.07 -0.18 0.85
CA ALA A 74 -7.11 -1.54 1.39
C ALA A 74 -6.59 -1.59 2.84
N ALA A 75 -5.53 -0.85 3.13
CA ALA A 75 -4.94 -0.74 4.46
C ALA A 75 -5.88 -0.06 5.46
N SER A 76 -6.56 1.02 5.07
CA SER A 76 -7.58 1.67 5.91
C SER A 76 -8.72 0.71 6.23
N THR A 77 -9.29 0.05 5.22
CA THR A 77 -10.39 -0.91 5.42
C THR A 77 -9.99 -2.08 6.32
N TRP A 78 -8.76 -2.60 6.16
CA TRP A 78 -8.25 -3.65 7.03
C TRP A 78 -8.13 -3.18 8.49
N LEU A 79 -7.58 -1.97 8.71
CA LEU A 79 -7.40 -1.41 10.04
C LEU A 79 -8.74 -1.17 10.74
N GLU A 80 -9.72 -0.61 10.04
CA GLU A 80 -11.08 -0.41 10.55
C GLU A 80 -11.72 -1.73 10.98
N ALA A 81 -11.56 -2.79 10.19
CA ALA A 81 -12.08 -4.11 10.52
C ALA A 81 -11.41 -4.72 11.78
N MET A 82 -10.10 -4.52 11.94
CA MET A 82 -9.37 -5.00 13.12
C MET A 82 -9.81 -4.27 14.40
N ILE A 83 -9.93 -2.94 14.35
CA ILE A 83 -10.41 -2.14 15.48
C ILE A 83 -11.82 -2.56 15.88
N ALA A 84 -12.71 -2.79 14.90
CA ALA A 84 -14.06 -3.25 15.17
C ALA A 84 -14.10 -4.65 15.81
N ALA A 85 -13.18 -5.54 15.42
CA ALA A 85 -13.07 -6.88 15.98
C ALA A 85 -12.52 -6.88 17.43
N GLU A 86 -11.63 -5.95 17.77
CA GLU A 86 -11.10 -5.80 19.14
C GLU A 86 -12.13 -5.20 20.12
N ALA A 87 -13.12 -4.47 19.59
CA ALA A 87 -14.16 -3.82 20.40
C ALA A 87 -15.40 -4.69 20.68
N ALA A 88 -15.46 -5.90 20.11
CA ALA A 88 -16.59 -6.84 20.20
C ALA A 88 -16.33 -7.96 21.22
#